data_AF-A0A1I7THF0-F1
#
_entry.id   AF-A0A1I7THF0-F1
#
_cell.length_a   1.000
_cell.length_b   1.000
_cell.length_c   1.000
_cell.angle_alpha   90.00
_cell.angle_beta   90.00
_cell.angle_gamma   90.00
#
_symmetry.space_group_name_H-M   'P 1'
#
loop_
_entity.id
_entity.type
_entity.pdbx_description
1 polymer ?
#
loop_
_entity_poly.entity_id
_entity_poly.type
_entity_poly.pdbx_seq_one_letter_code
_entity_poly.pdbx_strand_id
1 'polypeptide(L)'
;MSIGHIWNAEIIMKRSQKTEVNRFKCEVCYQEFNETSRTPRILRCGHTVCEECANRLQVNDRFVSSRYGDPIEMIYRHITCPFCKFYTPLYRNIGLPKNYALLHVIRQ
;
A
#
# COMPACT_ATOMS: atom_id res chain seq x y z
N MET A 1 18.22 62.10 26.20
CA MET A 1 18.45 60.66 26.45
C MET A 1 17.35 59.87 25.76
N SER A 2 17.68 58.71 25.18
CA SER A 2 17.13 58.14 23.95
C SER A 2 15.62 57.82 23.91
N ILE A 3 15.03 58.01 22.73
CA ILE A 3 13.65 57.71 22.35
C ILE A 3 13.48 56.18 22.29
N GLY A 4 12.48 55.64 22.98
CA GLY A 4 12.18 54.20 22.98
C GLY A 4 11.66 53.75 21.62
N HIS A 5 12.33 52.77 21.00
CA HIS A 5 11.89 52.17 19.76
C HIS A 5 10.84 51.09 20.06
N ILE A 6 9.58 51.36 19.75
CA ILE A 6 8.50 50.37 19.76
C ILE A 6 8.61 49.56 18.46
N TRP A 7 8.94 48.27 18.57
CA TRP A 7 8.91 47.34 17.44
C TRP A 7 7.50 46.78 17.27
N ASN A 8 6.80 47.23 16.24
CA ASN A 8 5.54 46.61 15.80
C ASN A 8 5.87 45.47 14.84
N ALA A 9 5.84 44.22 15.34
CA ALA A 9 5.96 43.04 14.50
C ALA A 9 4.57 42.55 14.08
N GLU A 10 4.26 42.60 12.78
CA GLU A 10 3.05 42.00 12.23
C GLU A 10 3.23 40.48 12.10
N ILE A 11 2.34 39.71 12.72
CA ILE A 11 2.27 38.25 12.53
C ILE A 11 1.60 37.97 11.18
N ILE A 12 2.40 37.85 10.12
CA ILE A 12 1.92 37.41 8.81
C ILE A 12 1.76 35.88 8.85
N MET A 13 0.55 35.39 9.08
CA MET A 13 0.23 33.97 8.90
C MET A 13 0.28 33.62 7.40
N LYS A 14 1.44 33.16 6.92
CA LYS A 14 1.55 32.58 5.58
C LYS A 14 0.76 31.27 5.57
N ARG A 15 -0.41 31.29 4.94
CA ARG A 15 -1.22 30.10 4.64
C ARG A 15 -0.31 29.10 3.94
N SER A 16 -0.02 27.96 4.58
CA SER A 16 0.75 26.90 3.93
C SER A 16 -0.03 26.49 2.69
N GLN A 17 0.56 26.69 1.51
CA GLN A 17 0.05 26.05 0.31
C GLN A 17 0.27 24.56 0.55
N LYS A 18 -0.79 23.88 1.01
CA LYS A 18 -0.83 22.42 1.14
C LYS A 18 -0.64 21.91 -0.28
N THR A 19 0.58 21.57 -0.65
CA THR A 19 0.84 20.80 -1.86
C THR A 19 -0.06 19.58 -1.74
N GLU A 20 -1.05 19.45 -2.62
CA GLU A 20 -1.85 18.23 -2.70
C GLU A 20 -0.92 17.12 -3.18
N VAL A 21 -0.16 16.56 -2.25
CA VAL A 21 0.46 15.26 -2.43
C VAL A 21 -0.72 14.36 -2.72
N ASN A 22 -0.81 13.87 -3.95
CA ASN A 22 -1.86 12.96 -4.38
C ASN A 22 -1.67 11.64 -3.61
N ARG A 23 -2.23 11.61 -2.39
CA ARG A 23 -1.95 10.66 -1.30
C ARG A 23 -2.61 9.30 -1.49
N PHE A 24 -3.45 9.15 -2.51
CA PHE A 24 -4.30 7.98 -2.71
C PHE A 24 -3.90 7.20 -3.94
N LYS A 25 -2.60 7.06 -4.16
CA LYS A 25 -2.01 6.30 -5.27
C LYS A 25 -1.29 5.07 -4.75
N CYS A 26 -1.35 4.00 -5.54
CA CYS A 26 -0.53 2.83 -5.28
C CYS A 26 0.93 3.15 -5.59
N GLU A 27 1.83 3.00 -4.62
CA GLU A 27 3.26 3.26 -4.79
C GLU A 27 3.99 2.27 -5.72
N VAL A 28 3.30 1.24 -6.21
CA VAL A 28 3.85 0.29 -7.20
C VAL A 28 3.60 0.77 -8.64
N CYS A 29 2.40 1.25 -8.95
CA CYS A 29 2.03 1.66 -10.31
C CYS A 29 1.73 3.15 -10.47
N TYR A 30 1.75 3.90 -9.37
CA TYR A 30 1.46 5.34 -9.27
C TYR A 30 0.05 5.74 -9.77
N GLN A 31 -0.85 4.77 -9.91
CA GLN A 31 -2.25 4.99 -10.26
C GLN A 31 -3.09 5.16 -9.00
N GLU A 32 -4.16 5.94 -9.12
CA GLU A 32 -5.11 6.18 -8.02
C GLU A 32 -5.84 4.90 -7.62
N PHE A 33 -6.06 4.74 -6.33
CA PHE A 33 -6.92 3.69 -5.80
C PHE A 33 -8.37 3.97 -6.18
N ASN A 34 -9.14 2.91 -6.39
CA ASN A 34 -10.58 2.98 -6.64
C ASN A 34 -11.28 1.76 -6.03
N GLU A 35 -12.60 1.64 -6.17
CA GLU A 35 -13.37 0.53 -5.59
C GLU A 35 -13.46 -0.71 -6.48
N THR A 36 -12.92 -0.62 -7.70
CA THR A 36 -13.03 -1.66 -8.72
C THR A 36 -11.65 -2.30 -8.93
N SER A 37 -11.00 -2.05 -10.06
CA SER A 37 -9.77 -2.72 -10.46
C SER A 37 -8.54 -2.34 -9.60
N ARG A 38 -8.59 -1.18 -8.94
CA ARG A 38 -7.51 -0.66 -8.09
C ARG A 38 -7.95 -0.56 -6.63
N THR A 39 -8.77 -1.50 -6.18
CA THR A 39 -9.08 -1.67 -4.76
C THR A 39 -7.79 -1.79 -3.94
N PRO A 40 -7.59 -0.97 -2.89
CA PRO A 40 -6.42 -1.10 -2.04
C PRO A 40 -6.49 -2.39 -1.22
N ARG A 41 -5.45 -3.22 -1.31
CA ARG A 41 -5.32 -4.53 -0.64
C ARG A 41 -4.15 -4.50 0.34
N ILE A 42 -4.35 -5.07 1.52
CA ILE A 42 -3.35 -5.09 2.60
C ILE A 42 -2.56 -6.41 2.54
N LEU A 43 -1.23 -6.30 2.49
CA LEU A 43 -0.30 -7.43 2.64
C LEU A 43 -0.14 -7.82 4.11
N ARG A 44 0.39 -9.00 4.41
CA ARG A 44 0.53 -9.48 5.82
C ARG A 44 1.34 -8.53 6.72
N CYS A 45 2.25 -7.75 6.13
CA CYS A 45 3.04 -6.73 6.83
C CYS A 45 2.33 -5.38 7.05
N GLY A 46 1.09 -5.20 6.58
CA GLY A 46 0.33 -3.95 6.71
C GLY A 46 0.48 -2.98 5.53
N HIS A 47 1.49 -3.14 4.67
CA HIS A 47 1.62 -2.31 3.47
C HIS A 47 0.45 -2.54 2.49
N THR A 48 0.06 -1.48 1.78
CA THR A 48 -1.07 -1.50 0.85
C THR A 48 -0.60 -1.40 -0.60
N VAL A 49 -1.15 -2.25 -1.48
CA VAL A 49 -0.99 -2.18 -2.94
C VAL A 49 -2.36 -2.24 -3.60
N CYS A 50 -2.53 -1.80 -4.85
CA CYS A 50 -3.82 -1.95 -5.53
C CYS A 50 -4.03 -3.41 -5.99
N GLU A 51 -5.28 -3.83 -6.19
CA GLU A 51 -5.64 -5.19 -6.58
C GLU A 51 -4.97 -5.66 -7.88
N GLU A 52 -4.93 -4.82 -8.91
CA GLU A 52 -4.13 -5.07 -10.12
C GLU A 52 -2.64 -5.36 -9.79
N CYS A 53 -2.02 -4.56 -8.91
CA CYS A 53 -0.63 -4.78 -8.52
C CYS A 53 -0.48 -6.06 -7.69
N ALA A 54 -1.39 -6.34 -6.76
CA ALA A 54 -1.38 -7.57 -5.98
C ALA A 54 -1.41 -8.80 -6.90
N ASN A 55 -2.26 -8.79 -7.93
CA ASN A 55 -2.35 -9.88 -8.91
C ASN A 55 -1.06 -10.06 -9.72
N ARG A 56 -0.42 -8.97 -10.14
CA ARG A 56 0.87 -9.03 -10.87
C ARG A 56 2.04 -9.47 -10.00
N LEU A 57 1.99 -9.19 -8.69
CA LEU A 57 3.04 -9.55 -7.74
C LEU A 57 2.92 -10.99 -7.23
N GLN A 58 1.88 -11.73 -7.60
CA GLN A 58 1.74 -13.13 -7.19
C GLN A 58 2.81 -13.99 -7.85
N VAL A 59 3.48 -14.79 -7.04
CA VAL A 59 4.45 -15.81 -7.46
C VAL A 59 3.85 -17.18 -7.16
N ASN A 60 4.00 -18.10 -8.11
CA ASN A 60 3.55 -19.48 -8.01
C ASN A 60 4.79 -20.39 -7.89
N ASP A 61 5.14 -20.78 -6.68
CA ASP A 61 6.23 -21.72 -6.45
C ASP A 61 5.72 -23.14 -6.57
N ARG A 62 6.42 -23.96 -7.34
CA ARG A 62 6.16 -25.40 -7.46
C ARG A 62 7.11 -26.14 -6.54
N PHE A 63 6.54 -26.89 -5.62
CA PHE A 63 7.29 -27.77 -4.74
C PHE A 63 6.91 -29.22 -5.04
N VAL A 64 7.90 -30.01 -5.47
CA VAL A 64 7.73 -31.44 -5.69
C VAL A 64 8.35 -32.17 -4.51
N SER A 65 7.56 -33.00 -3.83
CA SER A 65 8.06 -33.87 -2.78
C SER A 65 7.74 -35.33 -3.09
N SER A 66 8.71 -36.22 -2.85
CA SER A 66 8.61 -37.66 -3.10
C SER A 66 8.66 -38.48 -1.81
N ARG A 67 7.99 -38.01 -0.74
CA ARG A 67 8.05 -38.65 0.59
C ARG A 67 7.48 -40.08 0.63
N TYR A 68 6.77 -40.53 -0.41
CA TYR A 68 6.15 -41.86 -0.45
C TYR A 68 6.33 -42.58 -1.80
N GLY A 69 7.37 -42.24 -2.57
CA GLY A 69 7.60 -42.84 -3.89
C GLY A 69 6.76 -42.25 -5.02
N ASP A 70 5.59 -41.70 -4.70
CA ASP A 70 4.78 -40.91 -5.64
C ASP A 70 5.17 -39.41 -5.59
N PRO A 71 5.38 -38.73 -6.73
CA PRO A 71 5.58 -37.29 -6.78
C PRO A 71 4.29 -36.56 -6.37
N ILE A 72 4.35 -35.80 -5.27
CA ILE A 72 3.30 -34.86 -4.89
C ILE A 72 3.76 -33.46 -5.30
N GLU A 73 3.07 -32.87 -6.29
CA GLU A 73 3.25 -31.48 -6.70
C GLU A 73 2.33 -30.57 -5.87
N MET A 74 2.92 -29.65 -5.11
CA MET A 74 2.19 -28.59 -4.40
C MET A 74 2.54 -27.24 -5.00
N ILE A 75 1.50 -26.46 -5.33
CA ILE A 75 1.65 -25.09 -5.82
C ILE A 75 1.38 -24.14 -4.65
N TYR A 76 2.39 -23.37 -4.26
CA TYR A 76 2.29 -22.35 -3.24
C TYR A 76 2.27 -20.96 -3.87
N ARG A 77 1.21 -20.21 -3.60
CA ARG A 77 1.08 -18.84 -4.10
C ARG A 77 1.46 -17.85 -3.01
N HIS A 78 2.23 -16.84 -3.36
CA HIS A 78 2.65 -15.82 -2.42
C HIS A 78 2.87 -14.45 -3.07
N ILE A 79 2.92 -13.41 -2.25
CA ILE A 79 3.41 -12.08 -2.63
C ILE A 79 4.55 -11.70 -1.68
N THR A 80 5.69 -11.34 -2.24
CA THR A 80 6.76 -10.69 -1.48
C THR A 80 6.51 -9.18 -1.53
N CYS A 81 6.38 -8.56 -0.36
CA CYS A 81 6.08 -7.13 -0.27
C CYS A 81 7.15 -6.30 -1.00
N PRO A 82 6.80 -5.42 -1.94
CA PRO A 82 7.79 -4.66 -2.70
C PRO A 82 8.56 -3.66 -1.82
N PHE A 83 7.95 -3.21 -0.71
CA PHE A 83 8.48 -2.18 0.18
C PHE A 83 9.41 -2.75 1.26
N CYS A 84 8.98 -3.79 1.98
CA CYS A 84 9.73 -4.33 3.12
C CYS A 84 10.16 -5.81 2.95
N LYS A 85 9.90 -6.41 1.78
CA LYS A 85 10.26 -7.80 1.44
C LYS A 85 9.61 -8.88 2.32
N PHE A 86 8.63 -8.52 3.14
CA PHE A 86 7.89 -9.47 3.95
C PHE A 86 7.01 -10.41 3.10
N TYR A 87 7.03 -11.70 3.44
CA TYR A 87 6.31 -12.77 2.73
C TYR A 87 4.83 -12.84 3.11
N THR A 88 3.95 -12.75 2.11
CA THR A 88 2.49 -12.88 2.27
C THR A 88 2.00 -14.12 1.53
N PRO A 89 1.74 -15.25 2.23
CA PRO A 89 1.16 -16.44 1.60
C PRO A 89 -0.29 -16.17 1.17
N LEU A 90 -0.66 -16.70 0.01
CA LEU A 90 -2.01 -16.63 -0.54
C LEU A 90 -2.70 -17.98 -0.34
N TYR A 91 -3.71 -18.00 0.52
CA TYR A 91 -4.45 -19.21 0.83
C TYR A 91 -5.69 -19.31 -0.05
N ARG A 92 -5.72 -20.31 -0.93
CA ARG A 92 -6.87 -20.59 -1.81
C ARG A 92 -7.27 -19.34 -2.62
N ASN A 93 -8.53 -19.27 -3.04
CA ASN A 93 -9.08 -18.12 -3.76
C ASN A 93 -9.62 -17.03 -2.81
N ILE A 94 -9.17 -17.02 -1.55
CA ILE A 94 -9.50 -15.96 -0.59
C ILE A 94 -8.55 -14.80 -0.92
N GLY A 95 -9.08 -13.77 -1.59
CA GLY A 95 -8.30 -12.58 -1.94
C GLY A 95 -7.76 -11.86 -0.70
N LEU A 96 -6.76 -11.00 -0.90
CA LEU A 96 -6.21 -10.16 0.15
C LEU A 96 -7.29 -9.25 0.77
N PRO A 97 -7.21 -8.94 2.07
CA PRO A 97 -8.15 -8.02 2.71
C PRO A 97 -8.11 -6.63 2.06
N LYS A 98 -9.28 -6.00 1.90
CA LYS A 98 -9.39 -4.61 1.43
C LYS A 98 -8.96 -3.65 2.55
N ASN A 99 -8.35 -2.52 2.18
CA ASN A 99 -8.10 -1.42 3.09
C ASN A 99 -9.34 -0.50 3.17
N TYR A 100 -10.33 -0.88 3.98
CA TYR A 100 -11.57 -0.11 4.13
C TYR A 100 -11.35 1.28 4.72
N ALA A 101 -10.34 1.46 5.58
CA ALA A 101 -9.98 2.78 6.11
C ALA A 101 -9.58 3.72 4.97
N LEU A 102 -8.72 3.27 4.05
CA LEU A 102 -8.35 4.04 2.87
C LEU A 102 -9.52 4.24 1.92
N LEU A 103 -10.33 3.19 1.68
CA LEU A 103 -11.54 3.31 0.85
C LEU A 103 -12.52 4.37 1.38
N HIS A 104 -12.63 4.54 2.70
CA HIS A 104 -13.49 5.56 3.28
C HIS A 104 -12.95 6.98 3.09
N VAL A 105 -11.63 7.13 3.03
CA VAL A 105 -10.99 8.43 2.80
C VAL A 105 -11.07 8.83 1.33
N ILE A 106 -10.88 7.91 0.38
CA ILE A 106 -10.96 8.25 -1.06
C ILE A 106 -12.38 8.56 -1.56
N ARG A 107 -13.42 8.23 -0.78
CA ARG A 107 -14.83 8.52 -1.08
C ARG A 107 -15.27 9.93 -0.67
N GLN A 108 -14.46 10.63 0.12
CA GLN A 108 -14.75 11.96 0.66
C GLN A 108 -14.13 13.03 -0.23
#